data_AF-A0A3A8JPP8-F1
#
_entry.id   AF-A0A3A8JPP8-F1
#
_cell.length_a   1.000
_cell.length_b   1.000
_cell.length_c   1.000
_cell.angle_alpha   90.00
_cell.angle_beta   90.00
_cell.angle_gamma   90.00
#
_symmetry.space_group_name_H-M   'P 1'
#
loop_
_entity.id
_entity.type
_entity.pdbx_description
1 polymer ?
#
loop_
_entity_poly.entity_id
_entity_poly.type
_entity_poly.pdbx_seq_one_letter_code
_entity_poly.pdbx_strand_id
1 'polypeptide(L)'
;MPFVIASVSPSLRSGLRRKFFLVPLLVLASTVTACSTVRSRANDLAEKGRFVEAAELYVKVVEDSPSDPSLRSSLDDLRWRGLSQLLSWSRQARVEGRDEDAEQNLEQFLAYKVKWNSKLDGGMESSLLEEMAGTHQHLRQLIVEQAKRGHALTAESHLNRKRALLAHAEMSPIRRDMEEAVQQGGAATCARLKQAPSVGTAHWAELVSRYCRHYQQDAPRAPLFPEALGVPVFQVSVDGISNDVVKYLMARMSGAFEASPWYSEASTRRVPLMLEGSFSEDRSSQPVSLTAPWTEQVPYTDHEDRTATAEVPYSVEEAYEEQGVMKKRLVTQKKTVEYKTTVEVTKYREVPRAFEYRALLREVEYHFAVVAQAVLQEQHAPLAVKAEKTLTASGYDHNITFDPGNVRPQKFAQPSKDGWLDGELQGYEQTFFRTLLARWQDSFCSAPALTREEAARCARGGAELPGPARQALVDTLGDDAGQVHQLFVWN
;
A
#
# COMPACT_ATOMS: atom_id res chain seq x y z
N MET A 1 18.45 -35.91 -19.41
CA MET A 1 19.60 -34.99 -19.41
C MET A 1 19.35 -33.95 -18.31
N PRO A 2 20.09 -33.98 -17.19
CA PRO A 2 19.84 -33.09 -16.06
C PRO A 2 20.68 -31.81 -16.21
N PHE A 3 20.02 -30.65 -16.08
CA PHE A 3 20.68 -29.36 -15.94
C PHE A 3 21.00 -29.12 -14.46
N VAL A 4 22.30 -29.05 -14.16
CA VAL A 4 22.86 -28.68 -12.87
C VAL A 4 22.95 -27.15 -12.82
N ILE A 5 22.25 -26.51 -11.89
CA ILE A 5 22.39 -25.07 -11.62
C ILE A 5 23.30 -24.91 -10.40
N ALA A 6 24.50 -24.39 -10.64
CA ALA A 6 25.48 -24.07 -9.62
C ALA A 6 25.16 -22.72 -8.97
N SER A 7 24.99 -22.75 -7.65
CA SER A 7 24.93 -21.59 -6.76
C SER A 7 26.32 -21.03 -6.50
N VAL A 8 26.53 -19.74 -6.76
CA VAL A 8 27.76 -19.01 -6.39
C VAL A 8 27.41 -17.91 -5.40
N SER A 9 27.83 -18.10 -4.15
CA SER A 9 27.98 -17.04 -3.16
C SER A 9 29.38 -16.44 -3.27
N PRO A 10 29.58 -15.16 -2.89
CA PRO A 10 30.89 -14.73 -2.43
C PRO A 10 30.84 -14.26 -0.97
N SER A 11 31.68 -14.91 -0.18
CA SER A 11 32.10 -14.55 1.17
C SER A 11 33.16 -13.43 1.15
N LEU A 12 33.02 -12.49 2.09
CA LEU A 12 34.06 -11.88 2.94
C LEU A 12 35.48 -11.68 2.38
N ARG A 13 35.93 -10.41 2.34
CA ARG A 13 37.31 -10.06 2.73
C ARG A 13 37.36 -8.80 3.59
N SER A 14 38.02 -8.99 4.72
CA SER A 14 38.41 -8.05 5.77
C SER A 14 39.73 -7.34 5.46
N GLY A 15 39.94 -6.18 6.11
CA GLY A 15 41.22 -5.47 6.25
C GLY A 15 41.11 -4.03 5.73
N LEU A 16 41.56 -2.97 6.39
CA LEU A 16 42.51 -2.81 7.49
C LEU A 16 42.30 -1.43 8.12
N ARG A 17 42.57 -1.35 9.43
CA ARG A 17 42.61 -0.13 10.24
C ARG A 17 43.65 0.88 9.72
N ARG A 18 43.31 2.17 9.72
CA ARG A 18 44.25 3.26 10.05
C ARG A 18 43.52 4.37 10.79
N LYS A 19 43.91 4.60 12.05
CA LYS A 19 43.56 5.75 12.87
C LYS A 19 44.52 6.88 12.55
N PHE A 20 44.04 8.10 12.35
CA PHE A 20 44.79 9.33 12.62
C PHE A 20 43.84 10.41 13.19
N PHE A 21 44.20 10.81 14.41
CA PHE A 21 44.07 12.07 15.14
C PHE A 21 43.00 13.13 14.81
N LEU A 22 42.36 13.55 15.91
CA LEU A 22 41.60 14.77 16.18
C LEU A 22 42.27 16.08 15.71
N VAL A 23 41.47 16.99 15.15
CA VAL A 23 41.53 18.44 15.40
C VAL A 23 40.09 18.99 15.50
N PRO A 24 39.75 19.78 16.54
CA PRO A 24 38.42 20.38 16.76
C PRO A 24 38.33 21.80 16.15
N LEU A 25 37.16 22.44 16.30
CA LEU A 25 36.78 23.81 15.88
C LEU A 25 36.39 24.02 14.41
N LEU A 26 35.09 23.96 14.13
CA LEU A 26 34.31 24.95 13.36
C LEU A 26 32.85 24.46 13.22
N VAL A 27 32.07 24.61 14.29
CA VAL A 27 30.61 24.48 14.27
C VAL A 27 30.06 25.90 14.39
N LEU A 28 29.72 26.51 13.26
CA LEU A 28 28.80 27.66 13.11
C LEU A 28 28.80 28.18 11.64
N ALA A 29 28.42 27.34 10.66
CA ALA A 29 28.05 27.80 9.30
C ALA A 29 27.44 26.69 8.40
N SER A 30 26.61 25.77 8.91
CA SER A 30 26.13 24.61 8.13
C SER A 30 24.60 24.49 8.03
N THR A 31 23.85 25.59 8.16
CA THR A 31 22.40 25.62 7.92
C THR A 31 22.00 26.20 6.56
N VAL A 32 22.95 26.47 5.64
CA VAL A 32 22.65 27.08 4.32
C VAL A 32 22.86 26.10 3.14
N THR A 33 23.39 24.89 3.35
CA THR A 33 23.72 23.94 2.25
C THR A 33 22.62 22.96 1.87
N ALA A 34 21.47 22.96 2.55
CA ALA A 34 20.34 22.09 2.18
C ALA A 34 19.54 22.63 0.98
N CYS A 35 19.35 23.95 0.88
CA CYS A 35 18.54 24.57 -0.18
C CYS A 35 19.21 24.55 -1.57
N SER A 36 20.55 24.52 -1.65
CA SER A 36 21.25 24.44 -2.94
C SER A 36 21.05 23.09 -3.64
N THR A 37 20.82 22.02 -2.88
CA THR A 37 20.64 20.67 -3.45
C THR A 37 19.30 20.50 -4.17
N VAL A 38 18.21 21.07 -3.63
CA VAL A 38 16.86 20.96 -4.22
C VAL A 38 16.76 21.78 -5.50
N ARG A 39 17.24 23.04 -5.49
CA ARG A 39 17.24 23.90 -6.68
C ARG A 39 18.12 23.34 -7.79
N SER A 40 19.33 22.87 -7.46
CA SER A 40 20.24 22.26 -8.45
C SER A 40 19.61 21.02 -9.09
N ARG A 41 18.96 20.16 -8.29
CA ARG A 41 18.25 18.98 -8.80
C ARG A 41 17.07 19.36 -9.69
N ALA A 42 16.32 20.40 -9.34
CA ALA A 42 15.22 20.88 -10.16
C ALA A 42 15.71 21.42 -11.52
N ASN A 43 16.82 22.18 -11.52
CA ASN A 43 17.44 22.66 -12.74
C ASN A 43 17.97 21.51 -13.61
N ASP A 44 18.62 20.50 -13.03
CA ASP A 44 19.08 19.30 -13.77
C ASP A 44 17.91 18.54 -14.44
N LEU A 45 16.76 18.43 -13.76
CA LEU A 45 15.56 17.87 -14.37
C LEU A 45 15.02 18.73 -15.52
N ALA A 46 15.03 20.06 -15.37
CA ALA A 46 14.60 20.99 -16.41
C ALA A 46 15.52 20.93 -17.65
N GLU A 47 16.84 20.84 -17.46
CA GLU A 47 17.83 20.67 -18.54
C GLU A 47 17.62 19.36 -19.30
N LYS A 48 17.17 18.31 -18.61
CA LYS A 48 16.77 17.02 -19.20
C LYS A 48 15.38 17.03 -19.83
N GLY A 49 14.69 18.17 -19.84
CA GLY A 49 13.34 18.31 -20.36
C GLY A 49 12.25 17.66 -19.51
N ARG A 50 12.52 17.34 -18.24
CA ARG A 50 11.53 16.77 -17.29
C ARG A 50 10.83 17.90 -16.53
N PHE A 51 10.10 18.74 -17.25
CA PHE A 51 9.60 20.02 -16.73
C PHE A 51 8.56 19.87 -15.62
N VAL A 52 7.69 18.87 -15.70
CA VAL A 52 6.66 18.61 -14.67
C VAL A 52 7.31 18.32 -13.32
N GLU A 53 8.30 17.43 -13.30
CA GLU A 53 9.01 17.05 -12.08
C GLU A 53 9.91 18.17 -11.56
N ALA A 54 10.53 18.92 -12.47
CA ALA A 54 11.29 20.12 -12.13
C ALA A 54 10.39 21.15 -11.43
N ALA A 55 9.17 21.38 -11.94
CA ALA A 55 8.20 22.29 -11.33
C ALA A 55 7.79 21.82 -9.91
N GLU A 56 7.57 20.53 -9.70
CA GLU A 56 7.24 19.97 -8.37
C GLU A 56 8.36 20.16 -7.36
N LEU A 57 9.63 20.07 -7.77
CA LEU A 57 10.75 20.41 -6.90
C LEU A 57 10.87 21.92 -6.67
N TYR A 58 10.57 22.74 -7.69
CA TYR A 58 10.62 24.21 -7.57
C TYR A 58 9.57 24.77 -6.61
N VAL A 59 8.44 24.08 -6.39
CA VAL A 59 7.46 24.47 -5.36
C VAL A 59 8.14 24.60 -3.99
N LYS A 60 8.96 23.62 -3.61
CA LYS A 60 9.72 23.66 -2.34
C LYS A 60 10.72 24.82 -2.30
N VAL A 61 11.37 25.10 -3.43
CA VAL A 61 12.33 26.20 -3.55
C VAL A 61 11.63 27.56 -3.38
N VAL A 62 10.40 27.71 -3.90
CA VAL A 62 9.59 28.92 -3.72
C VAL A 62 9.04 29.02 -2.29
N GLU A 63 8.66 27.91 -1.65
CA GLU A 63 8.23 27.88 -0.25
C GLU A 63 9.33 28.34 0.72
N ASP A 64 10.58 27.95 0.47
CA ASP A 64 11.75 28.37 1.27
C ASP A 64 12.10 29.85 1.07
N SER A 65 11.67 30.47 -0.03
CA SER A 65 12.01 31.85 -0.39
C SER A 65 10.84 32.55 -1.08
N PRO A 66 9.72 32.79 -0.35
CA PRO A 66 8.46 33.20 -0.96
C PRO A 66 8.52 34.60 -1.54
N SER A 67 9.42 35.48 -1.09
CA SER A 67 9.52 36.86 -1.56
C SER A 67 10.36 37.04 -2.82
N ASP A 68 10.99 35.99 -3.36
CA ASP A 68 11.83 36.09 -4.56
C ASP A 68 10.97 36.01 -5.84
N PRO A 69 10.81 37.13 -6.59
CA PRO A 69 10.00 37.13 -7.82
C PRO A 69 10.63 36.30 -8.94
N SER A 70 11.96 36.11 -8.94
CA SER A 70 12.64 35.33 -9.97
C SER A 70 12.32 33.84 -9.87
N LEU A 71 12.24 33.31 -8.64
CA LEU A 71 11.90 31.90 -8.39
C LEU A 71 10.45 31.59 -8.78
N ARG A 72 9.53 32.51 -8.50
CA ARG A 72 8.13 32.39 -8.93
C ARG A 72 8.01 32.38 -10.45
N SER A 73 8.70 33.30 -11.13
CA SER A 73 8.74 33.35 -12.59
C SER A 73 9.33 32.08 -13.20
N SER A 74 10.41 31.54 -12.63
CA SER A 74 10.98 30.25 -13.06
C SER A 74 10.01 29.08 -12.84
N LEU A 75 9.30 29.03 -11.72
CA LEU A 75 8.28 28.01 -11.48
C LEU A 75 7.15 28.11 -12.53
N ASP A 76 6.68 29.31 -12.84
CA ASP A 76 5.62 29.50 -13.83
C ASP A 76 6.08 29.13 -15.26
N ASP A 77 7.32 29.44 -15.65
CA ASP A 77 7.92 28.97 -16.92
C ASP A 77 8.01 27.43 -16.97
N LEU A 78 8.47 26.78 -15.89
CA LEU A 78 8.53 25.31 -15.82
C LEU A 78 7.14 24.68 -15.92
N ARG A 79 6.14 25.26 -15.26
CA ARG A 79 4.75 24.81 -15.34
C ARG A 79 4.21 24.95 -16.77
N TRP A 80 4.42 26.10 -17.40
CA TRP A 80 4.04 26.31 -18.80
C TRP A 80 4.68 25.25 -19.71
N ARG A 81 5.99 25.01 -19.56
CA ARG A 81 6.72 24.06 -20.40
C ARG A 81 6.28 22.63 -20.17
N GLY A 82 6.00 22.26 -18.91
CA GLY A 82 5.44 20.96 -18.56
C GLY A 82 4.08 20.72 -19.19
N LEU A 83 3.17 21.70 -19.12
CA LEU A 83 1.86 21.62 -19.77
C LEU A 83 1.97 21.52 -21.29
N SER A 84 2.79 22.37 -21.92
CA SER A 84 3.03 22.34 -23.36
C SER A 84 3.61 20.99 -23.84
N GLN A 85 4.56 20.45 -23.08
CA GLN A 85 5.16 19.16 -23.35
C GLN A 85 4.13 18.02 -23.29
N LEU A 86 3.25 18.00 -22.29
CA LEU A 86 2.19 16.98 -22.17
C LEU A 86 1.24 17.01 -23.37
N LEU A 87 0.82 18.19 -23.84
CA LEU A 87 0.01 18.30 -25.06
C LEU A 87 0.77 17.86 -26.31
N SER A 88 2.05 18.21 -26.42
CA SER A 88 2.89 17.76 -27.54
C SER A 88 3.04 16.24 -27.56
N TRP A 89 3.20 15.60 -26.39
CA TRP A 89 3.25 14.14 -26.27
C TRP A 89 1.91 13.49 -26.58
N SER A 90 0.80 14.09 -26.14
CA SER A 90 -0.54 13.64 -26.51
C SER A 90 -0.72 13.61 -28.04
N ARG A 91 -0.38 14.72 -28.70
CA ARG A 91 -0.48 14.84 -30.16
C ARG A 91 0.40 13.83 -30.87
N GLN A 92 1.65 13.70 -30.45
CA GLN A 92 2.60 12.76 -31.05
C GLN A 92 2.10 11.32 -30.93
N ALA A 93 1.63 10.93 -29.74
CA ALA A 93 1.06 9.60 -29.53
C ALA A 93 -0.16 9.35 -30.44
N ARG A 94 -1.03 10.34 -30.62
CA ARG A 94 -2.19 10.24 -31.51
C ARG A 94 -1.81 10.07 -32.98
N VAL A 95 -0.83 10.84 -33.46
CA VAL A 95 -0.30 10.71 -34.85
C VAL A 95 0.30 9.32 -35.08
N GLU A 96 0.88 8.72 -34.05
CA GLU A 96 1.42 7.35 -34.09
C GLU A 96 0.37 6.25 -33.92
N GLY A 97 -0.92 6.61 -33.75
CA GLY A 97 -2.01 5.65 -33.52
C GLY A 97 -2.03 5.06 -32.11
N ARG A 98 -1.35 5.69 -31.15
CA ARG A 98 -1.32 5.32 -29.73
C ARG A 98 -2.31 6.16 -28.94
N ASP A 99 -3.60 6.03 -29.25
CA ASP A 99 -4.66 6.87 -28.64
C ASP A 99 -4.74 6.74 -27.11
N GLU A 100 -4.48 5.55 -26.55
CA GLU A 100 -4.43 5.33 -25.10
C GLU A 100 -3.34 6.18 -24.42
N ASP A 101 -2.15 6.24 -25.02
CA ASP A 101 -1.04 7.06 -24.52
C ASP A 101 -1.36 8.55 -24.69
N ALA A 102 -2.05 8.92 -25.78
CA ALA A 102 -2.48 10.29 -26.00
C ALA A 102 -3.44 10.75 -24.89
N GLU A 103 -4.44 9.93 -24.59
CA GLU A 103 -5.43 10.17 -23.54
C GLU A 103 -4.81 10.22 -22.14
N GLN A 104 -3.82 9.38 -21.85
CA GLN A 104 -3.10 9.43 -20.58
C GLN A 104 -2.30 10.74 -20.43
N ASN A 105 -1.64 11.22 -21.49
CA ASN A 105 -0.94 12.50 -21.47
C ASN A 105 -1.91 13.68 -21.32
N LEU A 106 -3.08 13.62 -21.97
CA LEU A 106 -4.13 14.61 -21.82
C LEU A 106 -4.71 14.64 -20.39
N GLU A 107 -4.93 13.47 -19.78
CA GLU A 107 -5.36 13.38 -18.38
C GLU A 107 -4.34 14.05 -17.45
N GLN A 108 -3.05 13.74 -17.62
CA GLN A 108 -1.99 14.37 -16.83
C GLN A 108 -1.97 15.89 -17.04
N PHE A 109 -2.13 16.37 -18.27
CA PHE A 109 -2.21 17.79 -18.57
C PHE A 109 -3.35 18.45 -17.79
N LEU A 110 -4.56 17.88 -17.82
CA LEU A 110 -5.72 18.43 -17.13
C LEU A 110 -5.55 18.40 -15.61
N ALA A 111 -4.99 17.32 -15.08
CA ALA A 111 -4.67 17.20 -13.65
C ALA A 111 -3.67 18.27 -13.20
N TYR A 112 -2.58 18.49 -13.94
CA TYR A 112 -1.58 19.51 -13.61
C TYR A 112 -2.10 20.93 -13.83
N LYS A 113 -2.91 21.18 -14.86
CA LYS A 113 -3.58 22.47 -15.08
C LYS A 113 -4.42 22.87 -13.87
N VAL A 114 -5.21 21.93 -13.34
CA VAL A 114 -6.00 22.16 -12.12
C VAL A 114 -5.10 22.33 -10.91
N LYS A 115 -4.14 21.41 -10.69
CA LYS A 115 -3.22 21.45 -9.54
C LYS A 115 -2.43 22.75 -9.44
N TRP A 116 -1.97 23.27 -10.58
CA TRP A 116 -1.18 24.50 -10.65
C TRP A 116 -2.03 25.76 -10.84
N ASN A 117 -3.35 25.62 -10.99
CA ASN A 117 -4.28 26.72 -11.30
C ASN A 117 -3.81 27.56 -12.51
N SER A 118 -3.31 26.87 -13.54
CA SER A 118 -2.69 27.52 -14.71
C SER A 118 -3.74 28.06 -15.67
N LYS A 119 -3.59 29.34 -16.04
CA LYS A 119 -4.33 29.94 -17.15
C LYS A 119 -3.63 29.59 -18.46
N LEU A 120 -4.39 29.15 -19.45
CA LEU A 120 -3.86 28.84 -20.77
C LEU A 120 -3.83 30.12 -21.61
N ASP A 121 -2.79 30.27 -22.44
CA ASP A 121 -2.79 31.23 -23.53
C ASP A 121 -3.56 30.67 -24.74
N GLY A 122 -3.82 31.51 -25.75
CA GLY A 122 -4.61 31.10 -26.91
C GLY A 122 -3.98 29.94 -27.72
N GLY A 123 -2.66 29.79 -27.70
CA GLY A 123 -1.99 28.69 -28.40
C GLY A 123 -2.16 27.36 -27.68
N MET A 124 -2.02 27.36 -26.36
CA MET A 124 -2.22 26.18 -25.53
C MET A 124 -3.70 25.79 -25.44
N GLU A 125 -4.60 26.77 -25.41
CA GLU A 125 -6.05 26.54 -25.46
C GLU A 125 -6.47 25.91 -26.80
N SER A 126 -5.97 26.42 -27.93
CA SER A 126 -6.20 25.81 -29.24
C SER A 126 -5.68 24.37 -29.31
N SER A 127 -4.49 24.12 -28.77
CA SER A 127 -3.89 22.77 -28.75
C SER A 127 -4.68 21.81 -27.86
N LEU A 128 -5.19 22.28 -26.72
CA LEU A 128 -6.08 21.50 -25.87
C LEU A 128 -7.38 21.14 -26.62
N LEU A 129 -8.01 22.10 -27.30
CA LEU A 129 -9.24 21.85 -28.05
C LEU A 129 -9.05 20.82 -29.16
N GLU A 130 -7.92 20.86 -29.87
CA GLU A 130 -7.55 19.83 -30.87
C GLU A 130 -7.40 18.44 -30.24
N GLU A 131 -6.68 18.34 -29.12
CA GLU A 131 -6.50 17.05 -28.43
C GLU A 131 -7.81 16.50 -27.84
N MET A 132 -8.69 17.39 -27.37
CA MET A 132 -10.03 17.02 -26.94
C MET A 132 -10.89 16.52 -28.11
N ALA A 133 -10.81 17.16 -29.28
CA ALA A 133 -11.52 16.72 -30.47
C ALA A 133 -11.02 15.35 -30.96
N GLY A 134 -9.70 15.12 -30.96
CA GLY A 134 -9.12 13.81 -31.28
C GLY A 134 -9.57 12.73 -30.30
N THR A 135 -9.54 13.04 -28.99
CA THR A 135 -10.03 12.14 -27.94
C THR A 135 -11.51 11.81 -28.15
N HIS A 136 -12.34 12.81 -28.45
CA HIS A 136 -13.75 12.60 -28.73
C HIS A 136 -13.96 11.64 -29.91
N GLN A 137 -13.22 11.82 -31.00
CA GLN A 137 -13.31 10.94 -32.17
C GLN A 137 -12.96 9.48 -31.82
N HIS A 138 -11.87 9.26 -31.08
CA HIS A 138 -11.47 7.92 -30.66
C HIS A 138 -12.52 7.29 -29.74
N LEU A 139 -12.97 8.02 -28.71
CA LEU A 139 -13.99 7.53 -27.77
C LEU A 139 -15.33 7.26 -28.47
N ARG A 140 -15.70 8.00 -29.51
CA ARG A 140 -16.89 7.67 -30.32
C ARG A 140 -16.76 6.31 -30.99
N GLN A 141 -15.60 5.98 -31.55
CA GLN A 141 -15.38 4.66 -32.15
C GLN A 141 -15.37 3.55 -31.10
N LEU A 142 -14.75 3.80 -29.95
CA LEU A 142 -14.59 2.82 -28.89
C LEU A 142 -15.88 2.56 -28.08
N ILE A 143 -16.68 3.61 -27.83
CA ILE A 143 -17.85 3.57 -26.94
C ILE A 143 -19.14 3.71 -27.74
N VAL A 144 -19.31 4.80 -28.48
CA VAL A 144 -20.59 5.13 -29.14
C VAL A 144 -20.93 4.09 -30.21
N GLU A 145 -19.97 3.70 -31.06
CA GLU A 145 -20.22 2.70 -32.10
C GLU A 145 -20.45 1.29 -31.52
N GLN A 146 -19.83 0.95 -30.39
CA GLN A 146 -20.11 -0.30 -29.67
C GLN A 146 -21.53 -0.31 -29.09
N ALA A 147 -21.93 0.78 -28.44
CA ALA A 147 -23.28 0.92 -27.89
C ALA A 147 -24.36 0.82 -28.98
N LYS A 148 -24.14 1.44 -30.15
CA LYS A 148 -25.04 1.35 -31.32
C LYS A 148 -25.17 -0.06 -31.89
N ARG A 149 -24.11 -0.87 -31.82
CA ARG A 149 -24.14 -2.29 -32.22
C ARG A 149 -24.87 -3.19 -31.22
N GLY A 150 -25.33 -2.62 -30.10
CA GLY A 150 -25.99 -3.36 -29.02
C GLY A 150 -25.01 -4.05 -28.09
N HIS A 151 -23.79 -3.52 -27.96
CA HIS A 151 -22.77 -3.95 -26.99
C HIS A 151 -22.61 -2.88 -25.90
N ALA A 152 -23.71 -2.62 -25.18
CA ALA A 152 -23.77 -1.51 -24.24
C ALA A 152 -22.93 -1.75 -22.98
N LEU A 153 -22.88 -2.99 -22.46
CA LEU A 153 -22.03 -3.31 -21.31
C LEU A 153 -20.55 -3.20 -21.66
N THR A 154 -20.19 -3.58 -22.88
CA THR A 154 -18.82 -3.43 -23.40
C THR A 154 -18.47 -1.95 -23.53
N ALA A 155 -19.35 -1.15 -24.12
CA ALA A 155 -19.20 0.30 -24.21
C ALA A 155 -19.10 0.97 -22.82
N GLU A 156 -19.89 0.51 -21.86
CA GLU A 156 -19.84 0.98 -20.47
C GLU A 156 -18.53 0.61 -19.79
N SER A 157 -18.00 -0.60 -20.01
CA SER A 157 -16.69 -0.99 -19.51
C SER A 157 -15.59 -0.07 -20.04
N HIS A 158 -15.62 0.24 -21.34
CA HIS A 158 -14.72 1.23 -21.94
C HIS A 158 -14.88 2.62 -21.32
N LEU A 159 -16.11 3.11 -21.16
CA LEU A 159 -16.41 4.38 -20.49
C LEU A 159 -15.88 4.41 -19.06
N ASN A 160 -16.05 3.32 -18.30
CA ASN A 160 -15.58 3.19 -16.92
C ASN A 160 -14.05 3.30 -16.82
N ARG A 161 -13.30 2.69 -17.76
CA ARG A 161 -11.83 2.84 -17.83
C ARG A 161 -11.38 4.28 -18.13
N LYS A 162 -12.24 5.09 -18.74
CA LYS A 162 -11.97 6.50 -19.09
C LYS A 162 -12.54 7.51 -18.10
N ARG A 163 -13.10 7.06 -16.98
CA ARG A 163 -13.72 7.94 -15.97
C ARG A 163 -12.77 8.99 -15.40
N ALA A 164 -11.50 8.67 -15.18
CA ALA A 164 -10.53 9.61 -14.63
C ALA A 164 -10.34 10.82 -15.57
N LEU A 165 -10.02 10.56 -16.85
CA LEU A 165 -9.97 11.58 -17.89
C LEU A 165 -11.29 12.36 -18.04
N LEU A 166 -12.43 11.66 -18.08
CA LEU A 166 -13.75 12.27 -18.26
C LEU A 166 -14.27 13.02 -17.02
N ALA A 167 -13.61 12.89 -15.86
CA ALA A 167 -13.99 13.61 -14.64
C ALA A 167 -13.62 15.10 -14.70
N HIS A 168 -12.64 15.48 -15.53
CA HIS A 168 -12.23 16.87 -15.71
C HIS A 168 -13.36 17.73 -16.32
N ALA A 169 -13.46 18.99 -15.89
CA ALA A 169 -14.56 19.88 -16.26
C ALA A 169 -14.60 20.14 -17.79
N GLU A 170 -13.43 20.27 -18.40
CA GLU A 170 -13.23 20.44 -19.83
C GLU A 170 -13.83 19.27 -20.63
N MET A 171 -13.75 18.05 -20.09
CA MET A 171 -14.23 16.82 -20.74
C MET A 171 -15.74 16.58 -20.55
N SER A 172 -16.46 17.42 -19.81
CA SER A 172 -17.88 17.26 -19.50
C SER A 172 -18.80 17.08 -20.73
N PRO A 173 -18.63 17.83 -21.85
CA PRO A 173 -19.42 17.59 -23.06
C PRO A 173 -19.20 16.19 -23.65
N ILE A 174 -17.95 15.74 -23.72
CA ILE A 174 -17.59 14.41 -24.24
C ILE A 174 -18.14 13.33 -23.30
N ARG A 175 -17.99 13.50 -21.98
CA ARG A 175 -18.55 12.58 -20.98
C ARG A 175 -20.04 12.36 -21.18
N ARG A 176 -20.82 13.44 -21.32
CA ARG A 176 -22.28 13.36 -21.52
C ARG A 176 -22.65 12.63 -22.81
N ASP A 177 -21.95 12.89 -23.92
CA ASP A 177 -22.17 12.19 -25.19
C ASP A 177 -21.91 10.68 -25.04
N MET A 178 -20.83 10.28 -24.34
CA MET A 178 -20.52 8.86 -24.11
C MET A 178 -21.54 8.18 -23.19
N GLU A 179 -21.90 8.83 -22.08
CA GLU A 179 -22.90 8.33 -21.13
C GLU A 179 -24.28 8.16 -21.78
N GLU A 180 -24.71 9.15 -22.55
CA GLU A 180 -25.99 9.10 -23.29
C GLU A 180 -25.99 7.96 -24.32
N ALA A 181 -24.90 7.80 -25.08
CA ALA A 181 -24.79 6.72 -26.05
C ALA A 181 -24.87 5.33 -25.38
N VAL A 182 -24.20 5.13 -24.25
CA VAL A 182 -24.25 3.88 -23.47
C VAL A 182 -25.68 3.61 -22.98
N GLN A 183 -26.36 4.62 -22.43
CA GLN A 183 -27.75 4.47 -21.96
C GLN A 183 -28.72 4.14 -23.10
N GLN A 184 -28.62 4.84 -24.23
CA GLN A 184 -29.46 4.57 -25.40
C GLN A 184 -29.19 3.18 -26.00
N GLY A 185 -27.92 2.77 -26.11
CA GLY A 185 -27.54 1.43 -26.57
C GLY A 185 -28.02 0.33 -25.63
N GLY A 186 -27.95 0.57 -24.31
CA GLY A 186 -28.47 -0.31 -23.28
C GLY A 186 -29.99 -0.49 -23.39
N ALA A 187 -30.72 0.61 -23.56
CA ALA A 187 -32.17 0.59 -23.75
C ALA A 187 -32.57 -0.18 -25.03
N ALA A 188 -31.90 0.08 -26.15
CA ALA A 188 -32.15 -0.63 -27.41
C ALA A 188 -31.86 -2.14 -27.29
N THR A 189 -30.77 -2.50 -26.61
CA THR A 189 -30.41 -3.91 -26.38
C THR A 189 -31.42 -4.59 -25.47
N CYS A 190 -31.84 -3.95 -24.38
CA CYS A 190 -32.89 -4.46 -23.50
C CYS A 190 -34.20 -4.71 -24.27
N ALA A 191 -34.62 -3.78 -25.14
CA ALA A 191 -35.82 -3.95 -25.97
C ALA A 191 -35.71 -5.18 -26.89
N ARG A 192 -34.54 -5.41 -27.49
CA ARG A 192 -34.25 -6.61 -28.31
C ARG A 192 -34.26 -7.89 -27.48
N LEU A 193 -33.64 -7.89 -26.30
CA LEU A 193 -33.57 -9.07 -25.43
C LEU A 193 -34.95 -9.50 -24.91
N LYS A 194 -35.86 -8.56 -24.67
CA LYS A 194 -37.25 -8.87 -24.29
C LYS A 194 -38.03 -9.65 -25.36
N GLN A 195 -37.63 -9.55 -26.63
CA GLN A 195 -38.27 -10.27 -27.74
C GLN A 195 -37.77 -11.72 -27.86
N ALA A 196 -36.66 -12.07 -27.20
CA ALA A 196 -36.14 -13.42 -27.22
C ALA A 196 -37.02 -14.36 -26.37
N PRO A 197 -37.36 -15.57 -26.86
CA PRO A 197 -38.21 -16.50 -26.11
C PRO A 197 -37.62 -16.84 -24.73
N SER A 198 -38.43 -16.66 -23.67
CA SER A 198 -38.09 -16.94 -22.27
C SER A 198 -38.79 -18.17 -21.69
N VAL A 199 -39.59 -18.88 -22.50
CA VAL A 199 -40.35 -20.06 -22.04
C VAL A 199 -39.38 -21.17 -21.66
N GLY A 200 -39.43 -21.60 -20.39
CA GLY A 200 -38.55 -22.64 -19.85
C GLY A 200 -37.11 -22.22 -19.59
N THR A 201 -36.79 -20.91 -19.62
CA THR A 201 -35.41 -20.40 -19.45
C THR A 201 -35.34 -19.39 -18.30
N ALA A 202 -35.30 -19.91 -17.06
CA ALA A 202 -35.37 -19.10 -15.85
C ALA A 202 -34.13 -18.22 -15.65
N HIS A 203 -32.95 -18.76 -15.91
CA HIS A 203 -31.68 -18.04 -15.77
C HIS A 203 -31.52 -16.99 -16.87
N TRP A 204 -31.92 -17.31 -18.10
CA TRP A 204 -31.97 -16.32 -19.18
C TRP A 204 -32.93 -15.18 -18.86
N ALA A 205 -34.14 -15.47 -18.38
CA ALA A 205 -35.11 -14.46 -18.01
C ALA A 205 -34.59 -13.53 -16.89
N GLU A 206 -33.88 -14.07 -15.90
CA GLU A 206 -33.22 -13.26 -14.85
C GLU A 206 -32.09 -12.40 -15.40
N LEU A 207 -31.23 -12.95 -16.28
CA LEU A 207 -30.16 -12.18 -16.94
C LEU A 207 -30.75 -10.99 -17.71
N VAL A 208 -31.81 -11.21 -18.51
CA VAL A 208 -32.49 -10.13 -19.24
C VAL A 208 -33.12 -9.13 -18.28
N SER A 209 -33.73 -9.61 -17.20
CA SER A 209 -34.31 -8.75 -16.16
C SER A 209 -33.26 -7.82 -15.55
N ARG A 210 -32.09 -8.35 -15.17
CA ARG A 210 -30.98 -7.57 -14.62
C ARG A 210 -30.37 -6.61 -15.62
N TYR A 211 -30.16 -7.07 -16.86
CA TYR A 211 -29.69 -6.22 -17.95
C TYR A 211 -30.60 -5.01 -18.13
N CYS A 212 -31.92 -5.22 -18.19
CA CYS A 212 -32.89 -4.14 -18.33
C CYS A 212 -32.92 -3.21 -17.11
N ARG A 213 -32.89 -3.74 -15.88
CA ARG A 213 -32.83 -2.92 -14.65
C ARG A 213 -31.57 -2.06 -14.59
N HIS A 214 -30.43 -2.60 -15.03
CA HIS A 214 -29.14 -1.88 -15.06
C HIS A 214 -29.22 -0.60 -15.90
N TYR A 215 -29.91 -0.66 -17.05
CA TYR A 215 -30.18 0.50 -17.90
C TYR A 215 -31.53 1.20 -17.63
N GLN A 216 -32.08 1.02 -16.43
CA GLN A 216 -33.31 1.68 -15.97
C GLN A 216 -34.53 1.48 -16.90
N GLN A 217 -34.59 0.33 -17.57
CA GLN A 217 -35.70 -0.05 -18.43
C GLN A 217 -36.66 -1.00 -17.72
N ASP A 218 -37.91 -1.03 -18.17
CA ASP A 218 -38.91 -2.00 -17.68
C ASP A 218 -38.38 -3.44 -17.84
N ALA A 219 -38.23 -4.13 -16.72
CA ALA A 219 -37.63 -5.46 -16.72
C ALA A 219 -38.72 -6.55 -16.68
N PRO A 220 -38.57 -7.63 -17.48
CA PRO A 220 -39.45 -8.79 -17.33
C PRO A 220 -39.32 -9.39 -15.93
N ARG A 221 -40.42 -9.95 -15.41
CA ARG A 221 -40.39 -10.68 -14.14
C ARG A 221 -39.66 -12.00 -14.35
N ALA A 222 -38.55 -12.19 -13.64
CA ALA A 222 -37.82 -13.45 -13.67
C ALA A 222 -38.57 -14.50 -12.84
N PRO A 223 -38.77 -15.71 -13.38
CA PRO A 223 -39.29 -16.83 -12.59
C PRO A 223 -38.24 -17.30 -11.57
N LEU A 224 -38.70 -17.98 -10.52
CA LEU A 224 -37.80 -18.64 -9.57
C LEU A 224 -37.05 -19.77 -10.31
N PHE A 225 -35.73 -19.81 -10.16
CA PHE A 225 -34.90 -20.86 -10.75
C PHE A 225 -34.85 -22.10 -9.85
N PRO A 226 -34.67 -23.31 -10.40
CA PRO A 226 -34.74 -24.57 -9.65
C PRO A 226 -33.73 -24.65 -8.49
N GLU A 227 -32.55 -24.06 -8.68
CA GLU A 227 -31.45 -24.12 -7.72
C GLU A 227 -31.61 -23.16 -6.53
N ALA A 228 -32.62 -22.29 -6.56
CA ALA A 228 -32.79 -21.21 -5.60
C ALA A 228 -32.98 -21.68 -4.16
N LEU A 229 -32.28 -21.02 -3.25
CA LEU A 229 -32.31 -21.25 -1.81
C LEU A 229 -32.66 -19.97 -1.07
N GLY A 230 -33.43 -20.08 0.00
CA GLY A 230 -33.57 -19.04 1.01
C GLY A 230 -32.40 -19.06 1.99
N VAL A 231 -32.44 -18.16 2.96
CA VAL A 231 -31.42 -18.08 4.03
C VAL A 231 -31.27 -19.43 4.74
N PRO A 232 -30.03 -19.91 4.97
CA PRO A 232 -29.78 -21.20 5.61
C PRO A 232 -30.31 -21.25 7.05
N VAL A 233 -30.60 -22.46 7.52
CA VAL A 233 -30.91 -22.72 8.93
C VAL A 233 -29.67 -23.31 9.58
N PHE A 234 -29.15 -22.64 10.62
CA PHE A 234 -27.90 -23.02 11.26
C PHE A 234 -28.12 -24.06 12.37
N GLN A 235 -27.28 -25.09 12.37
CA GLN A 235 -27.09 -26.03 13.47
C GLN A 235 -25.67 -25.81 13.99
N VAL A 236 -25.52 -25.28 15.21
CA VAL A 236 -24.22 -24.79 15.68
C VAL A 236 -23.73 -25.58 16.89
N SER A 237 -22.48 -26.02 16.82
CA SER A 237 -21.73 -26.65 17.92
C SER A 237 -20.32 -26.07 17.95
N VAL A 238 -20.13 -24.95 18.65
CA VAL A 238 -18.84 -24.25 18.72
C VAL A 238 -18.42 -24.07 20.17
N ASP A 239 -17.26 -24.62 20.51
CA ASP A 239 -16.72 -24.60 21.86
C ASP A 239 -15.79 -23.39 22.09
N GLY A 240 -15.78 -22.83 23.30
CA GLY A 240 -14.86 -21.75 23.68
C GLY A 240 -15.14 -20.37 23.06
N ILE A 241 -16.24 -20.24 22.30
CA ILE A 241 -16.73 -18.96 21.73
C ILE A 241 -18.03 -18.56 22.44
N SER A 242 -18.21 -17.27 22.73
CA SER A 242 -19.43 -16.77 23.35
C SER A 242 -20.62 -16.79 22.38
N ASN A 243 -21.84 -16.91 22.92
CA ASN A 243 -23.06 -16.93 22.09
C ASN A 243 -23.23 -15.69 21.22
N ASP A 244 -22.77 -14.52 21.67
CA ASP A 244 -22.87 -13.28 20.89
C ASP A 244 -21.93 -13.30 19.68
N VAL A 245 -20.72 -13.84 19.85
CA VAL A 245 -19.77 -14.02 18.75
C VAL A 245 -20.27 -15.10 17.77
N VAL A 246 -20.89 -16.18 18.27
CA VAL A 246 -21.54 -17.18 17.40
C VAL A 246 -22.68 -16.55 16.59
N LYS A 247 -23.55 -15.76 17.22
CA LYS A 247 -24.63 -15.03 16.51
C LYS A 247 -24.07 -14.07 15.47
N TYR A 248 -23.00 -13.37 15.81
CA TYR A 248 -22.30 -12.48 14.89
C TYR A 248 -21.77 -13.25 13.66
N LEU A 249 -21.10 -14.38 13.88
CA LEU A 249 -20.63 -15.26 12.79
C LEU A 249 -21.79 -15.75 11.92
N MET A 250 -22.89 -16.24 12.51
CA MET A 250 -24.06 -16.69 11.74
C MET A 250 -24.68 -15.57 10.90
N ALA A 251 -24.76 -14.34 11.45
CA ALA A 251 -25.29 -13.19 10.71
C ALA A 251 -24.42 -12.85 9.49
N ARG A 252 -23.08 -12.85 9.66
CA ARG A 252 -22.13 -12.65 8.55
C ARG A 252 -22.23 -13.75 7.51
N MET A 253 -22.25 -15.01 7.93
CA MET A 253 -22.43 -16.14 7.02
C MET A 253 -23.77 -16.10 6.28
N SER A 254 -24.84 -15.63 6.93
CA SER A 254 -26.14 -15.42 6.28
C SER A 254 -26.05 -14.34 5.22
N GLY A 255 -25.44 -13.19 5.53
CA GLY A 255 -25.20 -12.11 4.57
C GLY A 255 -24.36 -12.58 3.38
N ALA A 256 -23.27 -13.31 3.63
CA ALA A 256 -22.45 -13.93 2.58
C ALA A 256 -23.25 -14.94 1.73
N PHE A 257 -24.17 -15.71 2.33
CA PHE A 257 -25.02 -16.62 1.59
C PHE A 257 -26.06 -15.87 0.75
N GLU A 258 -26.66 -14.80 1.28
CA GLU A 258 -27.61 -13.93 0.57
C GLU A 258 -26.96 -13.23 -0.62
N ALA A 259 -25.69 -12.87 -0.49
CA ALA A 259 -24.86 -12.41 -1.59
C ALA A 259 -24.48 -13.55 -2.55
N SER A 260 -24.74 -14.82 -2.29
CA SER A 260 -24.28 -15.89 -3.19
C SER A 260 -25.25 -16.15 -4.37
N PRO A 261 -24.78 -16.74 -5.48
CA PRO A 261 -25.66 -17.12 -6.59
C PRO A 261 -26.74 -18.15 -6.20
N TRP A 262 -26.56 -18.85 -5.08
CA TRP A 262 -27.54 -19.81 -4.55
C TRP A 262 -28.80 -19.14 -4.00
N TYR A 263 -28.72 -17.87 -3.58
CA TYR A 263 -29.80 -17.22 -2.86
C TYR A 263 -30.91 -16.65 -3.76
N SER A 264 -32.15 -16.74 -3.28
CA SER A 264 -33.29 -15.97 -3.74
C SER A 264 -34.27 -15.75 -2.59
N GLU A 265 -34.67 -14.49 -2.37
CA GLU A 265 -35.69 -14.12 -1.38
C GLU A 265 -37.04 -14.82 -1.62
N ALA A 266 -37.37 -15.09 -2.89
CA ALA A 266 -38.60 -15.79 -3.27
C ALA A 266 -38.58 -17.30 -2.99
N SER A 267 -37.43 -17.89 -2.65
CA SER A 267 -37.32 -19.32 -2.38
C SER A 267 -37.75 -19.65 -0.95
N THR A 268 -38.68 -20.61 -0.83
CA THR A 268 -39.05 -21.19 0.47
C THR A 268 -38.15 -22.35 0.88
N ARG A 269 -37.30 -22.85 -0.04
CA ARG A 269 -36.36 -23.96 0.22
C ARG A 269 -35.17 -23.45 1.00
N ARG A 270 -34.99 -23.92 2.25
CA ARG A 270 -33.83 -23.58 3.08
C ARG A 270 -32.93 -24.79 3.25
N VAL A 271 -31.61 -24.56 3.28
CA VAL A 271 -30.64 -25.62 3.54
C VAL A 271 -30.23 -25.62 5.02
N PRO A 272 -30.17 -26.80 5.67
CA PRO A 272 -29.51 -26.90 6.96
C PRO A 272 -28.01 -26.74 6.76
N LEU A 273 -27.40 -25.84 7.53
CA LEU A 273 -25.97 -25.59 7.54
C LEU A 273 -25.44 -25.94 8.93
N MET A 274 -24.56 -26.94 9.00
CA MET A 274 -23.89 -27.34 10.23
C MET A 274 -22.63 -26.50 10.41
N LEU A 275 -22.49 -25.86 11.57
CA LEU A 275 -21.35 -25.03 11.93
C LEU A 275 -20.72 -25.61 13.20
N GLU A 276 -19.55 -26.21 13.04
CA GLU A 276 -18.80 -26.86 14.12
C GLU A 276 -17.45 -26.16 14.31
N GLY A 277 -16.96 -26.05 15.54
CA GLY A 277 -15.67 -25.44 15.76
C GLY A 277 -15.25 -25.31 17.21
N SER A 278 -14.10 -24.68 17.42
CA SER A 278 -13.55 -24.39 18.72
C SER A 278 -12.65 -23.16 18.68
N PHE A 279 -12.65 -22.41 19.78
CA PHE A 279 -11.64 -21.41 20.08
C PHE A 279 -11.00 -21.74 21.42
N SER A 280 -9.68 -21.91 21.46
CA SER A 280 -8.94 -22.08 22.69
C SER A 280 -7.89 -20.99 22.86
N GLU A 281 -7.54 -20.77 24.12
CA GLU A 281 -6.54 -19.81 24.55
C GLU A 281 -5.67 -20.46 25.60
N ASP A 282 -4.41 -20.67 25.23
CA ASP A 282 -3.40 -21.23 26.11
C ASP A 282 -2.45 -20.12 26.55
N ARG A 283 -2.25 -20.00 27.86
CA ARG A 283 -1.39 -18.98 28.45
C ARG A 283 -0.29 -19.64 29.26
N SER A 284 0.94 -19.25 28.99
CA SER A 284 2.13 -19.73 29.67
C SER A 284 2.82 -18.55 30.36
N SER A 285 3.34 -18.80 31.56
CA SER A 285 4.16 -17.82 32.27
C SER A 285 5.26 -18.52 33.05
N GLN A 286 6.50 -18.17 32.72
CA GLN A 286 7.68 -18.80 33.32
C GLN A 286 8.67 -17.74 33.79
N PRO A 287 9.22 -17.85 35.02
CA PRO A 287 10.28 -16.97 35.46
C PRO A 287 11.58 -17.27 34.70
N VAL A 288 12.23 -16.22 34.21
CA VAL A 288 13.51 -16.32 33.49
C VAL A 288 14.51 -15.32 34.07
N SER A 289 15.80 -15.70 34.05
CA SER A 289 16.90 -14.81 34.39
C SER A 289 17.47 -14.22 33.11
N LEU A 290 17.57 -12.90 33.06
CA LEU A 290 18.13 -12.13 31.96
C LEU A 290 19.37 -11.38 32.44
N THR A 291 20.23 -11.01 31.49
CA THR A 291 21.50 -10.32 31.78
C THR A 291 21.63 -9.09 30.89
N ALA A 292 21.82 -7.92 31.50
CA ALA A 292 22.08 -6.67 30.81
C ALA A 292 23.58 -6.29 30.95
N PRO A 293 24.37 -6.33 29.86
CA PRO A 293 25.76 -5.89 29.90
C PRO A 293 25.85 -4.36 29.97
N TRP A 294 26.83 -3.84 30.70
CA TRP A 294 27.15 -2.42 30.74
C TRP A 294 28.64 -2.17 31.00
N THR A 295 29.09 -0.93 30.81
CA THR A 295 30.50 -0.54 31.01
C THR A 295 30.61 0.47 32.14
N GLU A 296 31.43 0.15 33.14
CA GLU A 296 31.72 1.02 34.28
C GLU A 296 33.06 1.73 34.08
N GLN A 297 33.08 3.06 34.25
CA GLN A 297 34.33 3.82 34.30
C GLN A 297 34.91 3.73 35.70
N VAL A 298 35.95 2.91 35.88
CA VAL A 298 36.60 2.73 37.18
C VAL A 298 37.88 3.57 37.22
N PRO A 299 38.05 4.46 38.21
CA PRO A 299 39.27 5.22 38.36
C PRO A 299 40.45 4.31 38.74
N TYR A 300 41.63 4.63 38.24
CA TYR A 300 42.89 4.04 38.67
C TYR A 300 43.97 5.11 38.77
N THR A 301 44.90 4.92 39.71
CA THR A 301 46.04 5.82 39.88
C THR A 301 47.09 5.50 38.82
N ASP A 302 47.48 6.52 38.07
CA ASP A 302 48.61 6.48 37.16
C ASP A 302 49.59 7.61 37.52
N HIS A 303 50.80 7.55 37.00
CA HIS A 303 51.84 8.52 37.29
C HIS A 303 52.25 9.23 35.99
N GLU A 304 52.24 10.56 35.99
CA GLU A 304 52.67 11.36 34.85
C GLU A 304 53.81 12.29 35.23
N ASP A 305 54.86 12.28 34.41
CA ASP A 305 55.95 13.24 34.54
C ASP A 305 55.51 14.59 33.97
N ARG A 306 55.46 15.60 34.84
CA ARG A 306 55.22 17.00 34.47
C ARG A 306 56.49 17.80 34.64
N THR A 307 56.74 18.70 33.70
CA THR A 307 57.82 19.68 33.84
C THR A 307 57.31 20.82 34.72
N ALA A 308 57.91 20.98 35.90
CA ALA A 308 57.68 22.10 36.79
C ALA A 308 58.86 23.07 36.71
N THR A 309 58.59 24.36 36.85
CA THR A 309 59.64 25.39 36.88
C THR A 309 59.78 25.92 38.30
N ALA A 310 61.02 26.04 38.77
CA ALA A 310 61.33 26.73 40.02
C ALA A 310 62.38 27.81 39.76
N GLU A 311 62.18 28.99 40.35
CA GLU A 311 63.20 30.01 40.40
C GLU A 311 64.20 29.67 41.50
N VAL A 312 65.39 29.21 41.11
CA VAL A 312 66.47 28.91 42.05
C VAL A 312 67.44 30.09 42.08
N PRO A 313 67.77 30.64 43.26
CA PRO A 313 68.80 31.66 43.36
C PRO A 313 70.16 31.06 43.01
N TYR A 314 70.92 31.74 42.17
CA TYR A 314 72.33 31.45 41.92
C TYR A 314 73.13 32.73 42.06
N SER A 315 74.36 32.60 42.55
CA SER A 315 75.25 33.75 42.71
C SER A 315 76.10 33.92 41.47
N VAL A 316 76.08 35.12 40.89
CA VAL A 316 76.97 35.51 39.80
C VAL A 316 77.85 36.66 40.29
N GLU A 317 79.12 36.62 39.92
CA GLU A 317 80.03 37.75 40.13
C GLU A 317 79.70 38.83 39.11
N GLU A 318 79.02 39.88 39.55
CA GLU A 318 78.79 41.06 38.75
C GLU A 318 79.92 42.06 39.03
N ALA A 319 80.58 42.49 37.95
CA ALA A 319 81.60 43.52 38.06
C ALA A 319 80.91 44.89 38.10
N TYR A 320 81.22 45.69 39.11
CA TYR A 320 80.71 47.04 39.27
C TYR A 320 81.87 48.00 39.54
N GLU A 321 81.74 49.22 39.07
CA GLU A 321 82.78 50.22 39.18
C GLU A 321 82.56 51.06 40.43
N GLU A 322 83.55 51.09 41.33
CA GLU A 322 83.51 51.90 42.53
C GLU A 322 84.77 52.77 42.55
N GLN A 323 84.60 54.09 42.38
CA GLN A 323 85.69 55.07 42.34
C GLN A 323 86.75 54.79 41.24
N GLY A 324 86.33 54.39 40.04
CA GLY A 324 87.22 54.20 38.88
C GLY A 324 87.98 52.86 38.85
N VAL A 325 87.70 51.96 39.80
CA VAL A 325 88.29 50.60 39.85
C VAL A 325 87.17 49.56 39.76
N MET A 326 87.33 48.61 38.85
CA MET A 326 86.38 47.50 38.67
C MET A 326 86.52 46.52 39.84
N LYS A 327 85.49 46.44 40.68
CA LYS A 327 85.36 45.44 41.75
C LYS A 327 84.31 44.42 41.35
N LYS A 328 84.41 43.21 41.91
CA LYS A 328 83.40 42.18 41.74
C LYS A 328 82.63 42.02 43.04
N ARG A 329 81.30 41.96 42.96
CA ARG A 329 80.45 41.55 44.07
C ARG A 329 79.65 40.32 43.66
N LEU A 330 79.41 39.42 44.61
CA LEU A 330 78.44 38.36 44.42
C LEU A 330 77.04 38.96 44.47
N VAL A 331 76.28 38.83 43.40
CA VAL A 331 74.86 39.21 43.36
C VAL A 331 74.03 37.95 43.21
N THR A 332 72.98 37.83 44.00
CA THR A 332 72.04 36.71 43.89
C THR A 332 71.04 37.03 42.79
N GLN A 333 71.16 36.33 41.67
CA GLN A 333 70.17 36.37 40.59
C GLN A 333 69.31 35.11 40.66
N LYS A 334 68.10 35.16 40.12
CA LYS A 334 67.23 33.99 40.03
C LYS A 334 67.26 33.42 38.62
N LYS A 335 67.41 32.10 38.49
CA LYS A 335 67.26 31.39 37.22
C LYS A 335 66.08 30.44 37.32
N THR A 336 65.20 30.49 36.34
CA THR A 336 64.14 29.49 36.18
C THR A 336 64.78 28.18 35.71
N VAL A 337 64.68 27.16 36.54
CA VAL A 337 65.15 25.80 36.22
C VAL A 337 63.93 24.92 36.04
N GLU A 338 63.88 24.21 34.91
CA GLU A 338 62.87 23.18 34.67
C GLU A 338 63.33 21.87 35.30
N TYR A 339 62.48 21.24 36.10
CA TYR A 339 62.71 19.90 36.63
C TYR A 339 61.47 19.03 36.41
N LYS A 340 61.68 17.73 36.18
CA LYS A 340 60.58 16.77 36.01
C LYS A 340 60.11 16.35 37.40
N THR A 341 58.81 16.42 37.63
CA THR A 341 58.17 15.90 38.84
C THR A 341 57.08 14.90 38.43
N THR A 342 57.06 13.76 39.08
CA THR A 342 56.04 12.74 38.85
C THR A 342 54.84 13.07 39.73
N VAL A 343 53.68 13.28 39.11
CA VAL A 343 52.43 13.60 39.82
C VAL A 343 51.46 12.44 39.65
N GLU A 344 50.82 12.03 40.73
CA GLU A 344 49.71 11.08 40.67
C GLU A 344 48.54 11.70 39.92
N VAL A 345 48.06 11.00 38.89
CA VAL A 345 46.87 11.39 38.12
C VAL A 345 45.82 10.29 38.20
N THR A 346 44.56 10.69 38.32
CA THR A 346 43.43 9.75 38.23
C THR A 346 43.04 9.56 36.78
N LYS A 347 43.23 8.36 36.25
CA LYS A 347 42.73 7.95 34.93
C LYS A 347 41.54 7.02 35.09
N TYR A 348 40.74 6.89 34.05
CA TYR A 348 39.57 6.00 34.03
C TYR A 348 39.79 4.88 33.02
N ARG A 349 39.38 3.67 33.38
CA ARG A 349 39.33 2.53 32.46
C ARG A 349 37.92 1.97 32.39
N GLU A 350 37.53 1.52 31.21
CA GLU A 350 36.27 0.83 30.95
C GLU A 350 36.34 -0.61 31.45
N VAL A 351 35.47 -0.96 32.40
CA VAL A 351 35.34 -2.32 32.94
C VAL A 351 33.98 -2.88 32.54
N PRO A 352 33.91 -3.99 31.79
CA PRO A 352 32.64 -4.64 31.48
C PRO A 352 32.03 -5.23 32.75
N ARG A 353 30.74 -4.97 32.94
CA ARG A 353 29.90 -5.47 34.03
C ARG A 353 28.63 -6.08 33.45
N ALA A 354 27.97 -6.90 34.26
CA ALA A 354 26.71 -7.51 33.92
C ALA A 354 25.73 -7.27 35.07
N PHE A 355 24.51 -6.88 34.73
CA PHE A 355 23.41 -6.78 35.67
C PHE A 355 22.44 -7.94 35.41
N GLU A 356 22.37 -8.88 36.35
CA GLU A 356 21.41 -9.97 36.29
C GLU A 356 20.07 -9.54 36.88
N TYR A 357 19.00 -9.86 36.17
CA TYR A 357 17.66 -9.50 36.60
C TYR A 357 16.65 -10.59 36.24
N ARG A 358 15.55 -10.64 36.98
CA ARG A 358 14.48 -11.61 36.75
C ARG A 358 13.35 -10.96 35.96
N ALA A 359 12.83 -11.68 34.97
CA ALA A 359 11.62 -11.31 34.25
C ALA A 359 10.66 -12.51 34.21
N LEU A 360 9.40 -12.25 33.86
CA LEU A 360 8.48 -13.31 33.48
C LEU A 360 8.44 -13.37 31.96
N LEU A 361 8.80 -14.51 31.38
CA LEU A 361 8.44 -14.81 30.00
C LEU A 361 6.94 -15.15 29.99
N ARG A 362 6.17 -14.34 29.27
CA ARG A 362 4.75 -14.54 29.01
C ARG A 362 4.59 -15.07 27.60
N GLU A 363 3.72 -16.05 27.45
CA GLU A 363 3.34 -16.59 26.15
C GLU A 363 1.83 -16.72 26.10
N VAL A 364 1.27 -16.43 24.93
CA VAL A 364 -0.13 -16.68 24.63
C VAL A 364 -0.21 -17.38 23.27
N GLU A 365 -1.05 -18.40 23.22
CA GLU A 365 -1.45 -19.06 22.00
C GLU A 365 -2.97 -19.00 21.89
N TYR A 366 -3.46 -18.49 20.77
CA TYR A 366 -4.86 -18.59 20.41
C TYR A 366 -4.99 -19.59 19.27
N HIS A 367 -5.93 -20.52 19.38
CA HIS A 367 -6.24 -21.48 18.33
C HIS A 367 -7.72 -21.37 17.96
N PHE A 368 -7.99 -21.20 16.68
CA PHE A 368 -9.33 -21.07 16.10
C PHE A 368 -9.48 -22.12 15.00
N ALA A 369 -10.49 -22.98 15.15
CA ALA A 369 -10.86 -23.95 14.14
C ALA A 369 -12.37 -23.92 13.93
N VAL A 370 -12.82 -23.84 12.69
CA VAL A 370 -14.24 -23.84 12.35
C VAL A 370 -14.48 -24.54 11.02
N VAL A 371 -15.59 -25.26 10.92
CA VAL A 371 -16.04 -25.94 9.72
C VAL A 371 -17.53 -25.68 9.52
N ALA A 372 -17.90 -25.28 8.31
CA ALA A 372 -19.28 -25.15 7.86
C ALA A 372 -19.58 -26.19 6.78
N GLN A 373 -20.66 -26.94 6.94
CA GLN A 373 -21.08 -27.97 6.00
C GLN A 373 -22.55 -27.84 5.61
N ALA A 374 -22.84 -28.02 4.33
CA ALA A 374 -24.22 -28.03 3.82
C ALA A 374 -24.32 -28.84 2.52
N VAL A 375 -25.46 -29.47 2.27
CA VAL A 375 -25.80 -30.04 0.95
C VAL A 375 -26.69 -29.03 0.23
N LEU A 376 -26.10 -28.26 -0.70
CA LEU A 376 -26.85 -27.22 -1.44
C LEU A 376 -27.80 -27.86 -2.48
N GLN A 377 -27.35 -28.97 -3.07
CA GLN A 377 -28.10 -29.82 -3.98
C GLN A 377 -27.64 -31.28 -3.85
N GLU A 378 -28.60 -32.21 -3.95
CA GLU A 378 -28.36 -33.64 -3.79
C GLU A 378 -27.45 -34.23 -4.88
N GLN A 379 -27.42 -33.61 -6.07
CA GLN A 379 -26.63 -34.08 -7.22
C GLN A 379 -25.16 -33.62 -7.19
N HIS A 380 -24.78 -32.77 -6.23
CA HIS A 380 -23.45 -32.18 -6.15
C HIS A 380 -22.79 -32.49 -4.81
N ALA A 381 -21.46 -32.40 -4.79
CA ALA A 381 -20.69 -32.58 -3.58
C ALA A 381 -21.13 -31.58 -2.50
N PRO A 382 -21.13 -31.97 -1.21
CA PRO A 382 -21.47 -31.07 -0.12
C PRO A 382 -20.51 -29.88 -0.10
N LEU A 383 -21.05 -28.72 0.27
CA LEU A 383 -20.26 -27.58 0.69
C LEU A 383 -19.55 -27.96 1.98
N ALA A 384 -18.23 -27.75 2.02
CA ALA A 384 -17.42 -27.87 3.22
C ALA A 384 -16.40 -26.72 3.20
N VAL A 385 -16.50 -25.83 4.18
CA VAL A 385 -15.62 -24.68 4.34
C VAL A 385 -14.91 -24.83 5.68
N LYS A 386 -13.59 -24.94 5.68
CA LYS A 386 -12.77 -25.07 6.89
C LYS A 386 -11.86 -23.87 7.04
N ALA A 387 -11.71 -23.38 8.27
CA ALA A 387 -10.62 -22.52 8.68
C ALA A 387 -9.96 -23.07 9.94
N GLU A 388 -8.64 -23.00 9.98
CA GLU A 388 -7.82 -23.39 11.13
C GLU A 388 -6.63 -22.44 11.21
N LYS A 389 -6.50 -21.77 12.35
CA LYS A 389 -5.61 -20.63 12.55
C LYS A 389 -5.05 -20.63 13.96
N THR A 390 -3.78 -20.28 14.06
CA THR A 390 -3.08 -20.17 15.34
C THR A 390 -2.30 -18.87 15.39
N LEU A 391 -2.40 -18.14 16.50
CA LEU A 391 -1.56 -16.99 16.82
C LEU A 391 -0.76 -17.29 18.08
N THR A 392 0.56 -17.32 17.97
CA THR A 392 1.49 -17.41 19.10
C THR A 392 2.20 -16.06 19.31
N ALA A 393 2.23 -15.57 20.53
CA ALA A 393 3.00 -14.37 20.89
C ALA A 393 3.67 -14.53 22.25
N SER A 394 4.89 -14.00 22.37
CA SER A 394 5.68 -14.08 23.59
C SER A 394 6.38 -12.76 23.91
N GLY A 395 6.63 -12.48 25.19
CA GLY A 395 7.43 -11.34 25.60
C GLY A 395 7.72 -11.33 27.09
N TYR A 396 8.54 -10.37 27.51
CA TYR A 396 8.95 -10.24 28.90
C TYR A 396 8.09 -9.23 29.66
N ASP A 397 7.73 -9.58 30.89
CA ASP A 397 7.23 -8.67 31.90
C ASP A 397 8.30 -8.47 32.99
N HIS A 398 8.72 -7.23 33.22
CA HIS A 398 9.48 -6.85 34.41
C HIS A 398 9.29 -5.37 34.74
N ASN A 399 9.38 -5.02 36.02
CA ASN A 399 9.33 -3.64 36.52
C ASN A 399 10.73 -3.07 36.85
N ILE A 400 11.77 -3.75 36.38
CA ILE A 400 13.16 -3.45 36.73
C ILE A 400 13.69 -2.30 35.86
N THR A 401 14.37 -1.35 36.51
CA THR A 401 15.09 -0.26 35.86
C THR A 401 16.56 -0.37 36.21
N PHE A 402 17.43 -0.28 35.20
CA PHE A 402 18.87 -0.22 35.37
C PHE A 402 19.47 0.62 34.23
N ASP A 403 19.65 1.91 34.49
CA ASP A 403 20.09 2.89 33.50
C ASP A 403 21.42 2.53 32.81
N PRO A 404 22.48 2.07 33.51
CA PRO A 404 23.76 1.78 32.86
C PRO A 404 23.67 0.68 31.80
N GLY A 405 22.78 -0.30 31.99
CA GLY A 405 22.50 -1.37 31.03
C GLY A 405 21.25 -1.11 30.16
N ASN A 406 20.73 0.12 30.18
CA ASN A 406 19.50 0.52 29.49
C ASN A 406 18.29 -0.42 29.74
N VAL A 407 18.20 -1.00 30.93
CA VAL A 407 17.05 -1.83 31.32
C VAL A 407 15.94 -0.90 31.76
N ARG A 408 14.77 -1.04 31.13
CA ARG A 408 13.56 -0.29 31.45
C ARG A 408 12.42 -1.25 31.75
N PRO A 409 11.45 -0.88 32.59
CA PRO A 409 10.26 -1.68 32.80
C PRO A 409 9.62 -2.04 31.46
N GLN A 410 9.37 -3.33 31.26
CA GLN A 410 8.73 -3.88 30.08
C GLN A 410 7.46 -4.60 30.50
N LYS A 411 6.40 -4.42 29.71
CA LYS A 411 5.18 -5.20 29.80
C LYS A 411 4.95 -5.86 28.45
N PHE A 412 4.68 -7.16 28.45
CA PHE A 412 4.28 -7.90 27.27
C PHE A 412 2.98 -7.30 26.74
N ALA A 413 3.06 -6.73 25.53
CA ALA A 413 1.91 -6.25 24.79
C ALA A 413 1.16 -7.46 24.20
N GLN A 414 0.33 -8.10 25.03
CA GLN A 414 -0.47 -9.25 24.62
C GLN A 414 -1.38 -8.85 23.44
N PRO A 415 -1.41 -9.63 22.33
CA PRO A 415 -2.37 -9.42 21.26
C PRO A 415 -3.80 -9.51 21.77
N SER A 416 -4.67 -8.60 21.33
CA SER A 416 -6.09 -8.62 21.69
C SER A 416 -6.74 -9.90 21.16
N LYS A 417 -7.32 -10.70 22.07
CA LYS A 417 -8.09 -11.90 21.73
C LYS A 417 -9.26 -11.56 20.80
N ASP A 418 -10.08 -10.57 21.18
CA ASP A 418 -11.26 -10.19 20.42
C ASP A 418 -10.87 -9.58 19.07
N GLY A 419 -9.81 -8.78 19.04
CA GLY A 419 -9.30 -8.18 17.80
C GLY A 419 -8.73 -9.22 16.83
N TRP A 420 -8.02 -10.23 17.34
CA TRP A 420 -7.55 -11.33 16.51
C TRP A 420 -8.70 -12.20 16.01
N LEU A 421 -9.60 -12.63 16.90
CA LEU A 421 -10.75 -13.46 16.55
C LEU A 421 -11.67 -12.78 15.53
N ASP A 422 -11.98 -11.49 15.69
CA ASP A 422 -12.78 -10.75 14.70
C ASP A 422 -12.15 -10.77 13.31
N GLY A 423 -10.82 -10.60 13.24
CA GLY A 423 -10.07 -10.73 11.98
C GLY A 423 -10.20 -12.13 11.36
N GLU A 424 -10.15 -13.19 12.15
CA GLU A 424 -10.33 -14.56 11.65
C GLU A 424 -11.77 -14.84 11.20
N LEU A 425 -12.79 -14.31 11.90
CA LEU A 425 -14.19 -14.42 11.50
C LEU A 425 -14.46 -13.69 10.17
N GLN A 426 -13.87 -12.50 9.98
CA GLN A 426 -13.91 -11.76 8.72
C GLN A 426 -13.28 -12.55 7.57
N GLY A 427 -12.09 -13.12 7.80
CA GLY A 427 -11.42 -13.96 6.81
C GLY A 427 -12.22 -15.23 6.48
N TYR A 428 -12.90 -15.79 7.47
CA TYR A 428 -13.74 -16.97 7.29
C TYR A 428 -15.00 -16.69 6.47
N GLU A 429 -15.69 -15.57 6.70
CA GLU A 429 -16.83 -15.13 5.88
C GLU A 429 -16.44 -15.01 4.39
N GLN A 430 -15.31 -14.34 4.09
CA GLN A 430 -14.83 -14.20 2.72
C GLN A 430 -14.49 -15.55 2.08
N THR A 431 -13.94 -16.48 2.87
CA THR A 431 -13.62 -17.84 2.41
C THR A 431 -14.90 -18.65 2.17
N PHE A 432 -15.89 -18.50 3.03
CA PHE A 432 -17.22 -19.10 2.87
C PHE A 432 -17.90 -18.61 1.59
N PHE A 433 -17.97 -17.30 1.36
CA PHE A 433 -18.51 -16.70 0.15
C PHE A 433 -17.80 -17.19 -1.12
N ARG A 434 -16.46 -17.14 -1.14
CA ARG A 434 -15.67 -17.63 -2.29
C ARG A 434 -15.91 -19.11 -2.57
N THR A 435 -16.12 -19.92 -1.53
CA THR A 435 -16.41 -21.35 -1.71
C THR A 435 -17.82 -21.54 -2.29
N LEU A 436 -18.82 -20.78 -1.86
CA LEU A 436 -20.16 -20.81 -2.47
C LEU A 436 -20.11 -20.48 -3.97
N LEU A 437 -19.32 -19.47 -4.33
CA LEU A 437 -19.11 -19.07 -5.71
C LEU A 437 -18.40 -20.15 -6.53
N ALA A 438 -17.28 -20.68 -6.03
CA ALA A 438 -16.55 -21.75 -6.68
C ALA A 438 -17.44 -22.99 -6.89
N ARG A 439 -18.26 -23.36 -5.89
CA ARG A 439 -19.21 -24.46 -6.01
C ARG A 439 -20.27 -24.24 -7.08
N TRP A 440 -20.75 -23.01 -7.26
CA TRP A 440 -21.65 -22.68 -8.37
C TRP A 440 -20.97 -22.89 -9.72
N GLN A 441 -19.74 -22.38 -9.88
CA GLN A 441 -18.98 -22.50 -11.13
C GLN A 441 -18.66 -23.95 -11.47
N ASP A 442 -18.14 -24.71 -10.50
CA ASP A 442 -17.82 -26.13 -10.67
C ASP A 442 -19.05 -26.92 -11.16
N SER A 443 -20.22 -26.61 -10.59
CA SER A 443 -21.48 -27.32 -10.86
C SER A 443 -22.08 -26.95 -12.22
N PHE A 444 -21.93 -25.71 -12.68
CA PHE A 444 -22.75 -25.18 -13.78
C PHE A 444 -21.98 -24.55 -14.95
N CYS A 445 -20.66 -24.37 -14.83
CA CYS A 445 -19.84 -23.70 -15.84
C CYS A 445 -18.78 -24.58 -16.51
N SER A 446 -18.67 -25.86 -16.11
CA SER A 446 -17.58 -26.77 -16.52
C SER A 446 -17.82 -27.53 -17.82
N ALA A 447 -19.02 -27.46 -18.41
CA ALA A 447 -19.34 -28.18 -19.63
C ALA A 447 -18.59 -27.62 -20.86
N PRO A 448 -18.13 -28.48 -21.80
CA PRO A 448 -17.38 -28.04 -22.97
C PRO A 448 -18.24 -27.27 -23.99
N ALA A 449 -19.56 -27.44 -23.94
CA ALA A 449 -20.54 -26.68 -24.69
C ALA A 449 -21.74 -26.41 -23.78
N LEU A 450 -22.27 -25.20 -23.84
CA LEU A 450 -23.39 -24.75 -23.02
C LEU A 450 -24.48 -24.21 -23.95
N THR A 451 -25.73 -24.46 -23.59
CA THR A 451 -26.87 -23.75 -24.16
C THR A 451 -26.92 -22.32 -23.63
N ARG A 452 -27.74 -21.46 -24.24
CA ARG A 452 -27.97 -20.08 -23.77
C ARG A 452 -28.45 -20.04 -22.31
N GLU A 453 -29.34 -20.96 -21.93
CA GLU A 453 -29.85 -21.04 -20.55
C GLU A 453 -28.74 -21.44 -19.57
N GLU A 454 -27.93 -22.44 -19.91
CA GLU A 454 -26.84 -22.89 -19.04
C GLU A 454 -25.72 -21.83 -18.95
N ALA A 455 -25.47 -21.09 -20.03
CA ALA A 455 -24.54 -19.98 -20.02
C ALA A 455 -25.06 -18.80 -19.18
N ALA A 456 -26.37 -18.51 -19.23
CA ALA A 456 -26.99 -17.53 -18.33
C ALA A 456 -26.94 -18.00 -16.86
N ARG A 457 -27.13 -19.30 -16.61
CA ARG A 457 -26.94 -19.90 -15.28
C ARG A 457 -25.49 -19.75 -14.82
N CYS A 458 -24.51 -19.96 -15.70
CA CYS A 458 -23.12 -19.73 -15.39
C CYS A 458 -22.84 -18.25 -15.05
N ALA A 459 -23.40 -17.31 -15.82
CA ALA A 459 -23.24 -15.86 -15.61
C ALA A 459 -23.74 -15.39 -14.23
N ARG A 460 -24.75 -16.08 -13.68
CA ARG A 460 -25.26 -15.83 -12.32
C ARG A 460 -24.17 -15.92 -11.24
N GLY A 461 -23.11 -16.69 -11.47
CA GLY A 461 -21.95 -16.75 -10.59
C GLY A 461 -21.29 -15.38 -10.38
N GLY A 462 -21.44 -14.43 -11.30
CA GLY A 462 -20.84 -13.09 -11.14
C GLY A 462 -19.33 -13.04 -11.37
N ALA A 463 -18.73 -14.13 -11.85
CA ALA A 463 -17.34 -14.17 -12.29
C ALA A 463 -17.24 -14.21 -13.81
N GLU A 464 -16.06 -13.89 -14.34
CA GLU A 464 -15.79 -13.93 -15.77
C GLU A 464 -16.21 -15.27 -16.39
N LEU A 465 -16.96 -15.19 -17.48
CA LEU A 465 -17.51 -16.37 -18.13
C LEU A 465 -16.41 -17.20 -18.80
N PRO A 466 -16.39 -18.53 -18.58
CA PRO A 466 -15.54 -19.42 -19.36
C PRO A 466 -15.84 -19.29 -20.86
N GLY A 467 -14.84 -19.59 -21.70
CA GLY A 467 -14.95 -19.51 -23.16
C GLY A 467 -16.23 -20.13 -23.75
N PRO A 468 -16.62 -21.38 -23.35
CA PRO A 468 -17.86 -22.00 -23.82
C PRO A 468 -19.13 -21.23 -23.42
N ALA A 469 -19.21 -20.72 -22.19
CA ALA A 469 -20.36 -19.95 -21.72
C ALA A 469 -20.46 -18.62 -22.45
N ARG A 470 -19.33 -17.91 -22.63
CA ARG A 470 -19.28 -16.68 -23.42
C ARG A 470 -19.75 -16.94 -24.84
N GLN A 471 -19.23 -17.98 -25.50
CA GLN A 471 -19.58 -18.31 -26.89
C GLN A 471 -21.08 -18.59 -27.06
N ALA A 472 -21.70 -19.28 -26.11
CA ALA A 472 -23.13 -19.57 -26.13
C ALA A 472 -24.03 -18.32 -26.02
N LEU A 473 -23.48 -17.20 -25.55
CA LEU A 473 -24.19 -15.92 -25.42
C LEU A 473 -23.88 -14.94 -26.55
N VAL A 474 -22.76 -15.11 -27.28
CA VAL A 474 -22.31 -14.20 -28.35
C VAL A 474 -23.38 -14.00 -29.43
N ASP A 475 -24.11 -15.04 -29.83
CA ASP A 475 -25.13 -14.91 -30.89
C ASP A 475 -26.26 -13.96 -30.49
N THR A 476 -26.53 -13.81 -29.18
CA THR A 476 -27.61 -12.93 -28.68
C THR A 476 -27.08 -11.61 -28.12
N LEU A 477 -25.91 -11.59 -27.49
CA LEU A 477 -25.39 -10.41 -26.78
C LEU A 477 -24.18 -9.77 -27.50
N GLY A 478 -23.61 -10.45 -28.50
CA GLY A 478 -22.34 -10.06 -29.11
C GLY A 478 -21.24 -9.93 -28.05
N ASP A 479 -20.50 -8.82 -28.09
CA ASP A 479 -19.39 -8.59 -27.17
C ASP A 479 -19.82 -8.43 -25.70
N ASP A 480 -21.08 -8.06 -25.45
CA ASP A 480 -21.63 -7.98 -24.08
C ASP A 480 -21.65 -9.34 -23.38
N ALA A 481 -21.59 -10.45 -24.11
CA ALA A 481 -21.40 -11.78 -23.54
C ALA A 481 -20.18 -11.82 -22.60
N GLY A 482 -19.13 -11.05 -22.86
CA GLY A 482 -17.96 -10.98 -21.98
C GLY A 482 -18.22 -10.22 -20.67
N GLN A 483 -19.24 -9.37 -20.60
CA GLN A 483 -19.48 -8.45 -19.48
C GLN A 483 -20.71 -8.80 -18.63
N VAL A 484 -21.60 -9.68 -19.09
CA VAL A 484 -22.88 -9.98 -18.40
C VAL A 484 -22.74 -10.52 -16.98
N HIS A 485 -21.60 -11.10 -16.62
CA HIS A 485 -21.32 -11.53 -15.25
C HIS A 485 -21.32 -10.34 -14.26
N GLN A 486 -20.99 -9.13 -14.74
CA GLN A 486 -20.97 -7.93 -13.91
C GLN A 486 -22.37 -7.51 -13.42
N LEU A 487 -23.42 -7.97 -14.10
CA LEU A 487 -24.82 -7.77 -13.68
C LEU A 487 -25.20 -8.59 -12.44
N PHE A 488 -24.35 -9.54 -12.08
CA PHE A 488 -24.48 -10.41 -10.91
C PHE A 488 -23.36 -10.15 -9.90
N VAL A 489 -22.77 -8.94 -9.89
CA VAL A 489 -21.81 -8.59 -8.83
C VAL A 489 -22.56 -8.57 -7.52
N TRP A 490 -22.18 -9.51 -6.68
CA TRP A 490 -22.69 -9.69 -5.34
C TRP A 490 -21.83 -8.85 -4.39
N ASN A 491 -22.42 -7.79 -3.85
CA ASN A 491 -21.76 -6.88 -2.91
C ASN A 491 -21.78 -7.43 -1.48
#